data_AF-A0A0J8DBB9-F1
#
_entry.id   AF-A0A0J8DBB9-F1
#
_cell.length_a   1.000
_cell.length_b   1.000
_cell.length_c   1.000
_cell.angle_alpha   90.00
_cell.angle_beta   90.00
_cell.angle_gamma   90.00
#
_symmetry.space_group_name_H-M   'P 1'
#
loop_
_entity.id
_entity.type
_entity.pdbx_description
1 polymer ?
#
loop_
_entity_poly.entity_id
_entity_poly.type
_entity_poly.pdbx_seq_one_letter_code
_entity_poly.pdbx_strand_id
1 'polypeptide(L)'
;MKYLSIVTDREYYFKDDRINEILPTDISITDETYNTFFQNQCIGKIYKIKKQLGSTFNDIFEEVKAEIPRVDGINTIEERVIALENIILQIQGVI
;
A
#
# COMPACT_ATOMS: atom_id res chain seq x y z
N MET A 1 -3.85 14.59 18.36
CA MET A 1 -2.84 13.52 18.16
C MET A 1 -3.31 12.56 17.07
N LYS A 2 -2.39 11.81 16.47
CA LYS A 2 -2.69 10.82 15.42
C LYS A 2 -2.61 9.41 15.97
N TYR A 3 -3.51 8.56 15.50
CA TYR A 3 -3.62 7.18 15.94
C TYR A 3 -3.75 6.24 14.75
N LEU A 4 -3.37 4.99 14.98
CA LEU A 4 -3.48 3.89 14.04
C LEU A 4 -4.40 2.82 14.65
N SER A 5 -5.49 2.54 13.96
CA SER A 5 -6.44 1.48 14.30
C SER A 5 -6.16 0.28 13.40
N ILE A 6 -5.86 -0.88 13.99
CA ILE A 6 -5.39 -2.05 13.26
C ILE A 6 -6.44 -3.15 13.37
N VAL A 7 -7.00 -3.56 12.23
CA VAL A 7 -7.93 -4.71 12.14
C VAL A 7 -7.14 -5.96 11.76
N THR A 8 -6.30 -5.85 10.72
CA THR A 8 -5.35 -6.88 10.28
C THR A 8 -4.02 -6.23 9.88
N ASP A 9 -3.04 -7.02 9.42
CA ASP A 9 -1.80 -6.45 8.90
C ASP A 9 -2.01 -5.63 7.61
N ARG A 10 -3.07 -5.91 6.84
CA ARG A 10 -3.39 -5.19 5.59
C ARG A 10 -4.60 -4.26 5.70
N GLU A 11 -5.33 -4.33 6.80
CA GLU A 11 -6.52 -3.51 7.04
C GLU A 11 -6.31 -2.68 8.31
N TYR A 12 -6.03 -1.41 8.11
CA TYR A 12 -5.76 -0.45 9.16
C TYR A 12 -6.20 0.95 8.73
N TYR A 13 -6.48 1.80 9.73
CA TYR A 13 -7.02 3.14 9.52
C TYR A 13 -6.30 4.17 10.37
N PHE A 14 -6.10 5.35 9.80
CA PHE A 14 -5.60 6.50 10.56
C PHE A 14 -6.76 7.24 11.20
N LYS A 15 -6.57 7.65 12.46
CA LYS A 15 -7.52 8.42 13.25
C LYS A 15 -6.89 9.71 13.79
N ASP A 16 -7.71 10.72 14.01
CA ASP A 16 -7.38 11.97 14.70
C ASP A 16 -8.32 12.13 15.89
N ASP A 17 -7.78 12.36 17.08
CA ASP A 17 -8.57 12.52 18.32
C ASP A 17 -9.55 13.70 18.30
N ARG A 18 -9.37 14.66 17.39
CA ARG A 18 -10.30 15.79 17.22
C ARG A 18 -11.55 15.41 16.42
N ILE A 19 -11.52 14.29 15.70
CA ILE A 19 -12.54 13.92 14.71
C ILE A 19 -13.12 12.54 15.01
N ASN A 20 -12.30 11.61 15.48
CA ASN A 20 -12.64 10.20 15.65
C ASN A 20 -12.65 9.81 17.13
N GLU A 21 -13.52 8.86 17.47
CA GLU A 21 -13.42 8.14 18.74
C GLU A 21 -12.16 7.26 18.74
N ILE A 22 -11.34 7.43 19.77
CA ILE A 22 -10.10 6.68 19.98
C ILE A 22 -10.36 5.57 20.98
N LEU A 23 -10.11 4.33 20.55
CA LEU A 23 -10.27 3.14 21.36
C LEU A 23 -8.97 2.83 22.11
N PRO A 24 -9.02 2.08 23.24
CA PRO A 24 -7.82 1.66 23.97
C PRO A 24 -6.85 0.81 23.15
N THR A 25 -7.34 0.17 22.08
CA THR A 25 -6.55 -0.64 21.15
C THR A 25 -5.89 0.19 20.04
N ASP A 26 -6.27 1.47 19.90
CA ASP A 26 -5.67 2.35 18.90
C ASP A 26 -4.29 2.80 19.37
N ILE A 27 -3.34 2.83 18.43
CA ILE A 27 -1.93 3.04 18.73
C ILE A 27 -1.56 4.47 18.37
N SER A 28 -1.07 5.22 19.36
CA SER A 28 -0.57 6.58 19.12
C SER A 28 0.62 6.53 18.16
N ILE A 29 0.61 7.39 17.14
CA ILE A 29 1.71 7.56 16.20
C ILE A 29 2.12 9.04 16.14
N THR A 30 3.36 9.28 15.73
CA THR A 30 3.84 10.66 15.52
C THR A 30 3.27 11.25 14.24
N ASP A 31 3.15 12.59 14.19
CA ASP A 31 2.80 13.29 12.94
C ASP A 31 3.81 13.00 11.82
N GLU A 32 5.09 12.78 12.17
CA GLU A 32 6.13 12.37 11.23
C GLU A 32 5.80 11.01 10.58
N THR A 33 5.40 10.02 11.38
CA THR A 33 4.99 8.69 10.88
C THR A 33 3.77 8.81 9.97
N TYR A 34 2.78 9.58 10.39
CA TYR A 34 1.57 9.87 9.61
C TYR A 34 1.95 10.50 8.26
N ASN A 35 2.71 11.59 8.27
CA ASN A 35 3.08 12.32 7.06
C ASN A 35 3.93 11.46 6.12
N THR A 36 4.87 10.68 6.65
CA THR A 36 5.71 9.76 5.87
C THR A 36 4.86 8.72 5.15
N PHE A 37 3.84 8.18 5.81
CA PHE A 37 2.92 7.23 5.19
C PHE A 37 2.24 7.82 3.96
N PHE A 38 1.62 8.99 4.10
CA PHE A 38 0.88 9.62 3.01
C PHE A 38 1.79 10.12 1.88
N GLN A 39 2.99 10.62 2.20
CA GLN A 39 3.99 10.98 1.17
C GLN A 39 4.40 9.76 0.34
N ASN A 40 4.64 8.61 0.97
CA ASN A 40 5.00 7.39 0.27
C ASN A 40 3.83 6.80 -0.54
N GLN A 41 2.60 6.91 -0.04
CA GLN A 41 1.39 6.52 -0.80
C GLN A 41 1.21 7.38 -2.06
N CYS A 42 1.50 8.69 -2.00
CA CYS A 42 1.44 9.57 -3.17
C CYS A 42 2.38 9.15 -4.32
N ILE A 43 3.44 8.40 -4.04
CA ILE A 43 4.36 7.85 -5.05
C ILE A 43 4.08 6.36 -5.36
N GLY A 44 2.92 5.85 -4.95
CA GLY A 44 2.46 4.49 -5.28
C GLY A 44 3.03 3.38 -4.40
N LYS A 45 3.70 3.70 -3.28
CA LYS A 45 4.15 2.68 -2.34
C LYS A 45 3.01 2.19 -1.47
N ILE A 46 2.94 0.88 -1.29
CA ILE A 46 1.92 0.20 -0.50
C ILE A 46 2.60 -0.40 0.74
N TYR A 47 1.94 -0.33 1.89
CA TYR A 47 2.47 -0.82 3.15
C TYR A 47 1.49 -1.75 3.86
N LYS A 48 2.03 -2.65 4.66
CA LYS A 48 1.30 -3.44 5.66
C LYS A 48 1.89 -3.17 7.05
N ILE A 49 1.16 -3.52 8.09
CA ILE A 49 1.64 -3.48 9.47
C ILE A 49 2.71 -4.56 9.65
N LYS A 50 3.90 -4.13 10.04
CA LYS A 50 5.01 -4.98 10.44
C LYS A 50 4.92 -5.33 11.91
N LYS A 51 4.67 -4.32 12.75
CA LYS A 51 4.51 -4.43 14.21
C LYS A 51 3.53 -3.39 14.71
N GLN A 52 2.78 -3.74 15.73
CA GLN A 52 1.82 -2.83 16.35
C GLN A 52 2.52 -1.70 17.12
N LEU A 53 3.64 -2.00 17.80
CA LEU A 53 4.38 -1.03 18.60
C LEU A 53 5.76 -0.75 17.97
N GLY A 54 6.09 0.54 17.86
CA GLY A 54 7.35 1.03 17.31
C GLY A 54 7.44 2.55 17.49
N SER A 55 8.67 3.09 17.49
CA SER A 55 8.89 4.53 17.61
C SER A 55 9.03 5.22 16.25
N THR A 56 9.28 4.45 15.18
CA THR A 56 9.51 4.98 13.83
C THR A 56 8.60 4.33 12.79
N PHE A 57 8.48 4.98 11.63
CA PHE A 57 7.72 4.47 10.48
C PHE A 57 8.14 3.05 10.08
N ASN A 58 9.45 2.77 10.00
CA ASN A 58 10.00 1.47 9.58
C ASN A 58 9.86 0.36 10.63
N ASP A 59 9.56 0.72 11.88
CA ASP A 59 9.22 -0.25 12.92
C ASP A 59 7.77 -0.72 12.77
N ILE A 60 6.88 0.21 12.40
CA ILE A 60 5.43 -0.01 12.33
C ILE A 60 5.03 -0.59 10.97
N PHE A 61 5.62 -0.13 9.88
CA PHE A 61 5.23 -0.48 8.51
C PHE A 61 6.31 -1.28 7.77
N GLU A 62 5.86 -2.16 6.89
CA GLU A 62 6.68 -2.86 5.90
C GLU A 62 6.12 -2.61 4.51
N GLU A 63 6.97 -2.22 3.55
CA GLU A 63 6.57 -2.01 2.17
C GLU A 63 6.16 -3.35 1.53
N VAL A 64 4.95 -3.40 0.99
CA VAL A 64 4.48 -4.53 0.19
C VAL A 64 5.01 -4.33 -1.21
N LYS A 65 6.00 -5.12 -1.59
CA LYS A 65 6.39 -5.24 -3.00
C LYS A 65 5.20 -5.82 -3.75
N ALA A 66 4.76 -5.14 -4.80
CA ALA A 66 3.77 -5.71 -5.70
C ALA A 66 4.31 -7.04 -6.21
N GLU A 67 3.65 -8.15 -5.86
CA GLU A 67 3.84 -9.39 -6.58
C GLU A 67 3.29 -9.13 -7.98
N ILE A 68 4.20 -8.92 -8.93
CA ILE A 68 3.85 -8.92 -10.33
C ILE A 68 3.35 -10.34 -10.59
N PRO A 69 2.06 -10.54 -10.94
CA PRO A 69 1.58 -11.88 -11.26
C PRO A 69 2.45 -12.43 -12.38
N ARG A 70 3.14 -13.55 -12.11
CA ARG A 70 3.81 -14.31 -13.16
C ARG A 70 2.71 -14.78 -14.10
N VAL A 71 2.74 -14.28 -15.32
CA VAL A 71 1.97 -14.87 -16.41
C VAL A 71 2.83 -16.02 -16.90
N ASP A 72 2.39 -17.26 -16.71
CA ASP A 72 3.12 -18.42 -17.19
C ASP A 72 3.39 -18.27 -18.69
N GLY A 73 4.66 -18.32 -19.08
CA GLY A 73 5.11 -18.12 -20.47
C GLY A 73 5.51 -16.68 -20.84
N ILE A 74 5.43 -15.71 -19.92
CA ILE A 74 5.91 -14.34 -20.13
C ILE A 74 6.92 -13.96 -19.03
N ASN A 75 8.19 -13.86 -19.40
CA ASN A 75 9.30 -13.73 -18.46
C ASN A 75 9.82 -12.29 -18.31
N THR A 76 9.39 -11.36 -19.18
CA THR A 76 9.84 -9.97 -19.13
C THR A 76 8.71 -8.95 -19.20
N ILE A 77 8.98 -7.72 -18.73
CA ILE A 77 8.04 -6.60 -18.83
C ILE A 77 7.73 -6.28 -20.30
N GLU A 78 8.72 -6.34 -21.18
CA GLU A 78 8.56 -6.11 -22.62
C GLU A 78 7.56 -7.07 -23.25
N GLU A 79 7.68 -8.37 -22.96
CA GLU A 79 6.76 -9.38 -23.49
C GLU A 79 5.31 -9.17 -22.99
N ARG A 80 5.12 -8.66 -21.76
CA ARG A 80 3.79 -8.33 -21.21
C ARG A 80 3.20 -7.09 -21.89
N VAL A 81 4.02 -6.08 -22.16
CA VAL A 81 3.59 -4.87 -22.89
C VAL A 81 3.16 -5.25 -24.30
N ILE A 82 3.96 -6.06 -25.01
CA ILE A 82 3.63 -6.55 -26.36
C ILE A 82 2.33 -7.36 -26.34
N ALA A 83 2.13 -8.24 -25.36
CA ALA A 83 0.90 -9.00 -25.22
C ALA A 83 -0.34 -8.10 -25.02
N LEU A 84 -0.22 -7.05 -24.19
CA LEU A 84 -1.30 -6.09 -23.97
C LEU A 84 -1.60 -5.25 -25.20
N GLU A 85 -0.58 -4.77 -25.92
CA GLU A 85 -0.73 -4.02 -27.17
C GLU A 85 -1.47 -4.84 -28.23
N ASN A 86 -1.12 -6.12 -28.37
CA ASN A 86 -1.79 -7.02 -29.32
C ASN A 86 -3.27 -7.25 -28.96
N ILE A 87 -3.61 -7.40 -27.68
CA ILE A 87 -5.00 -7.52 -27.23
C ILE A 87 -5.79 -6.25 -27.54
N ILE A 88 -5.20 -5.07 -27.30
CA ILE A 88 -5.83 -3.78 -27.60
C ILE A 88 -6.12 -3.66 -29.10
N LEU A 89 -5.16 -4.01 -29.95
CA LEU A 89 -5.32 -3.96 -31.40
C LEU A 89 -6.41 -4.91 -31.91
N GLN A 90 -6.54 -6.11 -31.32
CA GLN A 90 -7.64 -7.04 -31.62
C GLN A 90 -9.02 -6.48 -31.23
N ILE A 91 -9.13 -5.87 -30.05
CA ILE A 91 -10.38 -5.25 -29.58
C ILE A 91 -10.78 -4.08 -30.49
N GLN A 92 -9.80 -3.33 -31.00
CA GLN A 92 -10.01 -2.22 -31.93
C GLN A 92 -10.31 -2.68 -33.37
N GLY A 93 -10.19 -3.98 -33.66
CA GLY A 93 -10.40 -4.53 -35.01
C GLY A 93 -9.35 -4.10 -36.03
N VAL A 94 -8.13 -3.81 -35.57
CA VAL A 94 -7.01 -3.32 -36.40
C VAL A 94 -6.12 -4.47 -36.91
N ILE A 95 -6.45 -5.72 -36.54
CA ILE A 95 -5.81 -6.96 -36.98
C ILE A 95 -6.86 -8.01 -37.34
#